data_AF-A0AAV5X120-F1
#
_entry.id   AF-A0AAV5X120-F1
#
_cell.length_a   1.000
_cell.length_b   1.000
_cell.length_c   1.000
_cell.angle_alpha   90.00
_cell.angle_beta   90.00
_cell.angle_gamma   90.00
#
_symmetry.space_group_name_H-M   'P 1'
#
loop_
_entity.id
_entity.type
_entity.pdbx_description
1 polymer ?
#
loop_
_entity_poly.entity_id
_entity_poly.type
_entity_poly.pdbx_seq_one_letter_code
_entity_poly.pdbx_strand_id
1 'polypeptide(L)'
;MEEIQREKGTVEPYDKRGSTIYFRVSLSMRPSAHWSALFQHRATFEQTAHHNHIAIDGGSVTFRAEEQNVEQALRKIDNSISFANSETAKEEQQKKDADENARKADAAKQDDLRRVKSRFKDL
;
A
#
# COMPACT_ATOMS: atom_id res chain seq x y z
N MET A 1 -6.75 8.69 3.78
CA MET A 1 -5.80 8.42 2.68
C MET A 1 -6.63 8.10 1.45
N GLU A 2 -6.32 8.70 0.31
CA GLU A 2 -6.95 8.30 -0.95
C GLU A 2 -6.40 6.94 -1.37
N GLU A 3 -7.27 6.06 -1.86
CA GLU A 3 -6.85 4.74 -2.34
C GLU A 3 -6.14 4.86 -3.67
N ILE A 4 -5.01 4.16 -3.80
CA ILE A 4 -4.31 4.08 -5.08
C ILE A 4 -5.10 3.16 -5.99
N GLN A 5 -5.37 3.61 -7.21
CA GLN A 5 -6.09 2.85 -8.22
C GLN A 5 -5.34 2.91 -9.54
N ARG A 6 -5.64 1.97 -10.42
CA ARG A 6 -5.20 2.03 -11.81
C ARG A 6 -6.02 3.06 -12.58
N GLU A 7 -5.36 3.92 -13.34
CA GLU A 7 -6.04 4.85 -14.24
C GLU A 7 -6.67 4.10 -15.42
N LYS A 8 -7.96 4.33 -15.65
CA LYS A 8 -8.70 3.66 -16.73
C LYS A 8 -8.14 4.06 -18.09
N GLY A 9 -7.97 3.09 -18.98
CA GLY A 9 -7.50 3.32 -20.35
C GLY A 9 -5.98 3.51 -20.51
N THR A 10 -5.19 3.40 -19.42
CA THR A 10 -3.74 3.64 -19.46
C THR A 10 -2.89 2.40 -19.72
N VAL A 11 -3.49 1.32 -20.23
CA VAL A 11 -2.76 0.09 -20.58
C VAL A 11 -2.07 0.31 -21.92
N GLU A 12 -0.86 0.83 -21.88
CA GLU A 12 -0.10 1.22 -23.07
C GLU A 12 1.07 0.26 -23.31
N PRO A 13 1.16 -0.37 -24.49
CA PRO A 13 2.37 -1.09 -24.86
C PRO A 13 3.50 -0.09 -25.11
N TYR A 14 4.67 -0.29 -24.51
CA TYR A 14 5.82 0.62 -24.64
C TYR A 14 7.08 -0.04 -25.21
N ASP A 15 7.19 -1.37 -25.16
CA ASP A 15 8.28 -2.14 -25.78
C ASP A 15 7.75 -3.49 -26.26
N LYS A 16 8.39 -4.08 -27.28
CA LYS A 16 8.08 -5.41 -27.81
C LYS A 16 9.36 -6.17 -28.11
N ARG A 17 9.49 -7.36 -27.54
CA ARG A 17 10.64 -8.25 -27.75
C ARG A 17 10.15 -9.65 -28.12
N GLY A 18 10.25 -9.98 -29.40
CA GLY A 18 9.69 -11.23 -29.94
C GLY A 18 8.17 -11.28 -29.78
N SER A 19 7.67 -12.34 -29.13
CA SER A 19 6.24 -12.50 -28.80
C SER A 19 5.80 -11.76 -27.52
N THR A 20 6.76 -11.25 -26.74
CA THR A 20 6.46 -10.59 -25.46
C THR A 20 6.28 -9.09 -25.66
N ILE A 21 5.15 -8.56 -25.16
CA ILE A 21 4.86 -7.13 -25.16
C ILE A 21 5.01 -6.62 -23.72
N TYR A 22 5.62 -5.45 -23.58
CA TYR A 22 5.77 -4.75 -22.32
C TYR A 22 4.72 -3.66 -22.25
N PHE A 23 3.95 -3.68 -21.17
CA PHE A 23 2.86 -2.77 -20.91
C PHE A 23 3.18 -1.89 -19.71
N ARG A 24 2.74 -0.65 -19.78
CA ARG A 24 2.73 0.29 -18.68
C ARG A 24 1.29 0.62 -18.35
N VAL A 25 1.07 0.89 -17.07
CA VAL A 25 -0.21 1.27 -16.50
C VAL A 25 0.05 2.39 -15.50
N SER A 26 -0.68 3.50 -15.63
CA SER A 26 -0.59 4.61 -14.68
C SER A 26 -1.42 4.35 -13.44
N LEU A 27 -0.92 4.80 -12.30
CA LEU A 27 -1.64 4.82 -11.03
C LEU A 27 -2.22 6.21 -10.79
N SER A 28 -3.37 6.29 -10.11
CA SER A 28 -4.07 7.54 -9.78
C SER A 28 -3.22 8.53 -8.98
N MET A 29 -2.19 8.02 -8.29
CA MET A 29 -1.19 8.82 -7.61
C MET A 29 0.11 8.05 -7.44
N ARG A 30 1.18 8.79 -7.14
CA ARG A 30 2.49 8.19 -6.85
C ARG A 30 2.44 7.44 -5.51
N PRO A 31 2.70 6.13 -5.49
CA PRO A 31 2.72 5.36 -4.25
C PRO A 31 3.89 5.75 -3.34
N SER A 32 3.69 5.59 -2.04
CA SER A 32 4.76 5.66 -1.06
C SER A 32 5.68 4.44 -1.16
N ALA A 33 6.91 4.56 -0.66
CA ALA A 33 7.86 3.45 -0.67
C ALA A 33 7.34 2.21 0.08
N HIS A 34 6.63 2.43 1.19
CA HIS A 34 6.02 1.35 1.97
C HIS A 34 4.90 0.66 1.19
N TRP A 35 3.98 1.42 0.58
CA TRP A 35 2.91 0.87 -0.25
C TRP A 35 3.50 0.08 -1.44
N SER A 36 4.54 0.60 -2.09
CA SER A 36 5.23 -0.08 -3.19
C SER A 36 5.84 -1.41 -2.75
N ALA A 37 6.38 -1.49 -1.53
CA ALA A 37 6.93 -2.73 -0.98
C ALA A 37 5.82 -3.78 -0.74
N LEU A 38 4.68 -3.38 -0.17
CA LEU A 38 3.52 -4.26 0.01
C LEU A 38 2.97 -4.78 -1.33
N PHE A 39 2.84 -3.89 -2.31
CA PHE A 39 2.44 -4.25 -3.66
C PHE A 39 3.41 -5.25 -4.27
N GLN A 40 4.72 -4.96 -4.25
CA GLN A 40 5.73 -5.82 -4.86
C GLN A 40 5.78 -7.21 -4.21
N HIS A 41 5.67 -7.25 -2.88
CA HIS A 41 5.58 -8.51 -2.14
C HIS A 41 4.40 -9.36 -2.61
N ARG A 42 3.21 -8.77 -2.75
CA ARG A 42 2.02 -9.47 -3.25
C ARG A 42 2.15 -9.85 -4.72
N ALA A 43 2.65 -8.95 -5.56
CA ALA A 43 2.85 -9.18 -6.99
C ALA A 43 3.82 -10.33 -7.25
N THR A 44 4.89 -10.45 -6.45
CA THR A 44 5.83 -11.59 -6.51
C THR A 44 5.17 -12.88 -6.05
N PHE A 45 4.32 -12.86 -5.03
CA PHE A 45 3.56 -14.06 -4.61
C PHE A 45 2.58 -14.54 -5.68
N GLU A 46 1.95 -13.63 -6.43
CA GLU A 46 1.02 -13.97 -7.52
C GLU A 46 1.72 -14.40 -8.83
N GLN A 47 3.06 -14.36 -8.89
CA GLN A 47 3.86 -14.91 -9.98
C GLN A 47 3.94 -16.45 -9.89
N THR A 48 2.84 -17.13 -10.21
CA THR A 48 2.87 -18.54 -10.57
C THR A 48 3.45 -18.71 -11.98
N ALA A 49 4.58 -19.42 -12.08
CA ALA A 49 5.22 -19.89 -13.31
C ALA A 49 5.48 -18.82 -14.42
N HIS A 50 6.64 -18.17 -14.30
CA HIS A 50 7.52 -17.67 -15.38
C HIS A 50 7.12 -16.55 -16.37
N HIS A 51 5.86 -16.15 -16.55
CA HIS A 51 5.56 -15.30 -17.71
C HIS A 51 5.32 -13.80 -17.44
N ASN A 52 4.75 -13.41 -16.29
CA ASN A 52 4.35 -12.01 -16.06
C ASN A 52 5.17 -11.37 -14.93
N HIS A 53 6.31 -10.75 -15.28
CA HIS A 53 7.06 -9.92 -14.34
C HIS A 53 6.30 -8.60 -14.15
N ILE A 54 5.78 -8.36 -12.95
CA ILE A 54 5.07 -7.13 -12.57
C ILE A 54 5.98 -6.34 -11.62
N ALA A 55 6.21 -5.07 -11.95
CA ALA A 55 7.05 -4.16 -11.18
C ALA A 55 6.45 -2.76 -11.10
N ILE A 56 6.73 -2.05 -10.01
CA ILE A 56 6.43 -0.62 -9.88
C ILE A 56 7.62 0.21 -10.35
N ASP A 57 7.33 1.24 -11.14
CA ASP A 57 8.27 2.28 -11.52
C ASP A 57 7.61 3.66 -11.31
N GLY A 58 8.00 4.33 -10.23
CA GLY A 58 7.43 5.62 -9.86
C GLY A 58 5.91 5.57 -9.66
N GLY A 59 5.17 6.29 -10.51
CA GLY A 59 3.71 6.35 -10.50
C GLY A 59 3.03 5.35 -11.46
N SER A 60 3.76 4.34 -11.91
CA SER A 60 3.26 3.37 -12.88
C SER A 60 3.59 1.93 -12.49
N VAL A 61 2.75 1.00 -12.94
CA VAL A 61 3.04 -0.43 -12.92
C VAL A 61 3.47 -0.84 -14.32
N THR A 62 4.59 -1.54 -14.41
CA THR A 62 5.07 -2.14 -15.65
C THR A 62 4.93 -3.64 -15.56
N PHE A 63 4.52 -4.26 -16.67
CA PHE A 63 4.49 -5.71 -16.74
C PHE A 63 4.77 -6.19 -18.16
N ARG A 64 5.19 -7.44 -18.28
CA ARG A 64 5.29 -8.13 -19.56
C ARG A 64 4.19 -9.18 -19.68
N ALA A 65 3.58 -9.29 -20.85
CA ALA A 65 2.57 -10.30 -21.14
C ALA A 65 2.51 -10.59 -22.65
N GLU A 66 2.01 -11.77 -23.00
CA GLU A 66 1.46 -12.02 -24.33
C GLU A 66 0.05 -11.41 -24.42
N GLU A 67 -0.42 -11.03 -25.60
CA GLU A 67 -1.73 -10.38 -25.80
C GLU A 67 -2.88 -11.14 -25.11
N GLN A 68 -2.88 -12.47 -25.23
CA GLN A 68 -3.88 -13.35 -24.61
C GLN A 68 -3.85 -13.36 -23.07
N ASN A 69 -2.76 -12.91 -22.45
CA ASN A 69 -2.53 -12.96 -21.01
C ASN A 69 -2.61 -11.57 -20.34
N VAL A 70 -2.87 -10.50 -21.11
CA VAL A 70 -2.94 -9.12 -20.59
C VAL A 70 -4.01 -8.98 -19.51
N GLU A 71 -5.22 -9.46 -19.77
CA GLU A 71 -6.34 -9.41 -18.80
C GLU A 71 -6.00 -10.13 -17.49
N GLN A 72 -5.31 -11.28 -17.56
CA GLN A 72 -4.88 -11.99 -16.37
C GLN A 72 -3.82 -11.20 -15.59
N ALA A 73 -2.88 -10.55 -16.28
CA ALA A 73 -1.89 -9.68 -15.65
C ALA A 73 -2.56 -8.48 -14.96
N LEU A 74 -3.54 -7.85 -15.61
CA LEU A 74 -4.30 -6.74 -15.03
C LEU A 74 -5.05 -7.15 -13.75
N ARG A 75 -5.69 -8.32 -13.73
CA ARG A 75 -6.33 -8.84 -12.51
C ARG A 75 -5.36 -9.03 -11.36
N LYS A 76 -4.15 -9.55 -11.63
CA LYS A 76 -3.09 -9.71 -10.62
C LYS A 76 -2.60 -8.35 -10.10
N ILE A 77 -2.49 -7.36 -10.97
CA ILE A 77 -2.16 -5.99 -10.59
C ILE A 77 -3.26 -5.42 -9.68
N ASP A 78 -4.53 -5.53 -10.08
CA ASP A 78 -5.67 -5.00 -9.33
C ASP A 78 -5.80 -5.68 -7.95
N ASN A 79 -5.52 -6.99 -7.85
CA ASN A 79 -5.42 -7.71 -6.56
C ASN A 79 -4.28 -7.19 -5.69
N SER A 80 -3.11 -6.96 -6.29
CA SER A 80 -1.93 -6.46 -5.57
C SER A 80 -2.11 -5.02 -5.09
N ILE A 81 -2.80 -4.17 -5.88
CA ILE A 81 -3.24 -2.83 -5.47
C ILE A 81 -4.17 -2.91 -4.27
N SER A 82 -5.20 -3.77 -4.35
CA SER A 82 -6.20 -3.94 -3.29
C SER A 82 -5.55 -4.41 -1.98
N PHE A 83 -4.60 -5.35 -2.07
CA PHE A 83 -3.82 -5.80 -0.93
C PHE A 83 -3.01 -4.66 -0.31
N ALA A 84 -2.23 -3.92 -1.10
CA ALA A 84 -1.39 -2.84 -0.60
C ALA A 84 -2.21 -1.70 0.03
N ASN A 85 -3.36 -1.33 -0.56
CA ASN A 85 -4.30 -0.38 0.03
C ASN A 85 -4.82 -0.86 1.39
N SER A 86 -5.25 -2.11 1.48
CA SER A 86 -5.79 -2.70 2.71
C SER A 86 -4.76 -2.74 3.84
N GLU A 87 -3.55 -3.20 3.56
CA GLU A 87 -2.49 -3.28 4.57
C GLU A 87 -2.04 -1.88 5.03
N THR A 88 -1.88 -0.93 4.10
CA THR A 88 -1.55 0.45 4.46
C THR A 88 -2.65 1.08 5.33
N ALA A 89 -3.92 0.82 5.03
CA ALA A 89 -5.05 1.32 5.82
C ALA A 89 -5.08 0.70 7.24
N LYS A 90 -4.76 -0.60 7.38
CA LYS A 90 -4.67 -1.27 8.68
C LYS A 90 -3.55 -0.67 9.54
N GLU A 91 -2.38 -0.44 8.96
CA GLU A 91 -1.25 0.14 9.69
C GLU A 91 -1.55 1.58 10.15
N GLU A 92 -2.19 2.40 9.30
CA GLU A 92 -2.63 3.74 9.72
C GLU A 92 -3.62 3.70 10.88
N GLN A 93 -4.57 2.76 10.86
CA GLN A 93 -5.53 2.62 11.94
C GLN A 93 -4.83 2.20 13.24
N GLN A 94 -3.95 1.20 13.18
CA GLN A 94 -3.18 0.75 14.35
C GLN A 94 -2.33 1.88 14.94
N LYS A 95 -1.72 2.72 14.09
CA LYS A 95 -0.93 3.87 14.54
C LYS A 95 -1.81 4.91 15.24
N LYS A 96 -3.00 5.21 14.70
CA LYS A 96 -3.95 6.13 15.34
C LYS A 96 -4.41 5.61 16.70
N ASP A 97 -4.74 4.32 16.79
CA ASP A 97 -5.18 3.69 18.04
C ASP A 97 -4.06 3.70 19.10
N ALA A 98 -2.81 3.45 18.68
CA ALA A 98 -1.64 3.53 19.55
C ALA A 98 -1.40 4.96 20.07
N ASP A 99 -1.47 5.96 19.19
CA ASP A 99 -1.32 7.37 19.56
C ASP A 99 -2.44 7.84 20.51
N GLU A 100 -3.68 7.39 20.29
CA GLU A 100 -4.81 7.68 21.18
C GLU A 100 -4.63 7.05 22.56
N ASN A 101 -4.21 5.78 22.60
CA ASN A 101 -3.94 5.07 23.85
C ASN A 101 -2.79 5.70 24.63
N ALA A 102 -1.72 6.13 23.95
CA ALA A 102 -0.61 6.84 24.57
C ALA A 102 -1.07 8.17 25.21
N ARG A 103 -1.88 8.96 24.49
CA ARG A 103 -2.45 10.21 25.01
C ARG A 103 -3.36 9.98 26.22
N LYS A 104 -4.21 8.95 26.20
CA LYS A 104 -5.05 8.58 27.35
C LYS A 104 -4.21 8.18 28.56
N ALA A 105 -3.16 7.39 28.35
CA ALA A 105 -2.26 6.97 29.42
C ALA A 105 -1.51 8.16 30.05
N ASP A 106 -1.04 9.11 29.24
CA ASP A 106 -0.38 10.32 29.74
C ASP A 106 -1.33 11.26 30.48
N ALA A 107 -2.57 11.42 29.98
CA ALA A 107 -3.61 12.18 30.68
C ALA A 107 -3.95 11.56 32.04
N ALA A 108 -4.05 10.23 32.12
CA ALA A 108 -4.30 9.52 33.37
C ALA A 108 -3.14 9.69 34.37
N LYS A 109 -1.88 9.61 33.91
CA LYS A 109 -0.70 9.86 34.75
C LYS A 109 -0.68 11.30 35.27
N GLN A 110 -1.03 12.29 34.44
CA GLN A 110 -1.09 13.68 34.86
C GLN A 110 -2.21 13.94 35.90
N ASP A 111 -3.38 13.33 35.73
CA ASP A 111 -4.47 13.44 36.72
C ASP A 111 -4.05 12.83 38.07
N ASP A 112 -3.42 11.67 38.05
CA ASP A 112 -2.94 10.99 39.26
C ASP A 112 -1.87 11.81 39.99
N LEU A 113 -0.88 12.34 39.26
CA LEU A 113 0.12 13.27 39.78
C LEU A 113 -0.51 14.51 40.41
N ARG A 114 -1.58 15.06 39.81
CA ARG A 114 -2.29 16.22 40.33
C ARG A 114 -3.04 15.89 41.62
N ARG A 115 -3.72 14.73 41.69
CA ARG A 115 -4.41 14.25 42.91
C ARG A 115 -3.45 14.04 44.07
N VAL A 116 -2.31 13.39 43.79
CA VAL A 116 -1.25 13.18 44.79
C VAL A 116 -0.72 14.51 45.32
N LYS A 117 -0.37 15.46 44.44
CA LYS A 117 0.08 16.79 44.85
C LYS A 117 -0.95 17.55 45.67
N SER A 118 -2.24 17.41 45.35
CA SER A 118 -3.31 18.05 46.14
C SER A 118 -3.38 17.50 47.55
N ARG A 119 -3.30 16.17 47.73
CA ARG A 119 -3.32 15.52 49.05
C ARG A 119 -2.16 15.91 49.96
N PHE A 120 -0.97 16.12 49.38
CA PHE A 120 0.20 16.55 50.14
C PHE A 120 0.22 18.05 50.47
N LYS A 121 -0.67 18.85 49.86
CA LYS A 121 -0.74 20.30 50.10
C LYS A 121 -1.64 20.66 51.30
N ASP A 122 -2.50 19.72 51.72
CA ASP A 122 -3.45 19.86 52.83
C ASP A 122 -2.94 19.20 54.14
N LEU A 123 -1.65 18.86 54.20
CA LEU A 123 -0.91 18.35 55.38
C LEU A 123 0.09 19.41 55.87
#